data_AF-A0A949WX48-F1
#
_entry.id   AF-A0A949WX48-F1
#
_cell.length_a   1.000
_cell.length_b   1.000
_cell.length_c   1.000
_cell.angle_alpha   90.00
_cell.angle_beta   90.00
_cell.angle_gamma   90.00
#
_symmetry.space_group_name_H-M   'P 1'
#
loop_
_entity.id
_entity.type
_entity.pdbx_description
1 polymer ?
#
loop_
_entity_poly.entity_id
_entity_poly.type
_entity_poly.pdbx_seq_one_letter_code
_entity_poly.pdbx_strand_id
1 'polypeptide(L)'
;MIDEPFKYNQELLKSLEKVVEINEPFKHNQELLKSLEKVVEIIKPYRNLQEVVRTNALELNKNLAATRYSQINKEIAAISKMPEVNKAIIDTINALKSDKPINIEKISSHSLALENALIPSLKFSENIKKSNLQLLKSLEFEQLKIIKGFKQQTDIWKRLIQPSQDAARLLQSTIPQIRESSMVWHSSLTQTINRFQELKLLTTNPNLAARLLENSRIYTGFVESTIQRISSAENQRIAKALNTSLRLAEVQLLSTTEALSSVIATPIDDEVSDTRQLDLPIIQQKELITAVESQNIEDEDALIKSSSAAKASALSRNILVLATRCNEVVKVEEKSEIFKPTNKLLEVYTDLPWLLPQTKQTFGDFVDCLYFLFYEGAGKDKLRFLKEHGGVLEPTDCDLIWCIKHLRNKWLRHDADHGKETQIKKSWKELSAQFNWLGLQHAPINSEHFRYLHSRLLQEAEIFLQNILKKLIKSE
;
A
#
# COMPACT_ATOMS: atom_id res chain seq x y z
N MET A 1 63.85 -5.19 -37.09
CA MET A 1 62.99 -4.00 -36.88
C MET A 1 61.55 -4.25 -37.40
N ILE A 2 60.94 -5.41 -37.12
CA ILE A 2 59.55 -5.72 -37.55
C ILE A 2 58.63 -6.00 -36.34
N ASP A 3 59.16 -6.07 -35.11
CA ASP A 3 58.38 -6.44 -33.92
C ASP A 3 57.70 -5.26 -33.20
N GLU A 4 58.14 -4.02 -33.39
CA GLU A 4 57.52 -2.86 -32.74
C GLU A 4 56.11 -2.51 -33.26
N PRO A 5 55.81 -2.56 -34.57
CA PRO A 5 54.47 -2.29 -35.08
C PRO A 5 53.44 -3.32 -34.60
N PHE A 6 53.88 -4.57 -34.37
CA PHE A 6 52.99 -5.64 -33.94
C PHE A 6 52.59 -5.50 -32.46
N LYS A 7 53.53 -5.06 -31.62
CA LYS A 7 53.28 -4.81 -30.20
C LYS A 7 52.36 -3.61 -29.99
N TYR A 8 52.54 -2.55 -30.77
CA TYR A 8 51.64 -1.38 -30.77
C TYR A 8 50.21 -1.75 -31.17
N ASN A 9 50.03 -2.55 -32.23
CA ASN A 9 48.71 -2.98 -32.67
C ASN A 9 48.01 -3.90 -31.66
N GLN A 10 48.74 -4.75 -30.92
CA GLN A 10 48.15 -5.57 -29.86
C GLN A 10 47.71 -4.76 -28.64
N GLU A 11 48.44 -3.70 -28.26
CA GLU A 11 48.00 -2.80 -27.20
C GLU A 11 46.80 -1.95 -27.62
N LEU A 12 46.72 -1.56 -28.90
CA LEU A 12 45.59 -0.83 -29.45
C LEU A 12 44.32 -1.69 -29.50
N LEU A 13 44.46 -2.98 -29.86
CA LEU A 13 43.37 -3.97 -29.82
C LEU A 13 42.85 -4.20 -28.40
N LYS A 14 43.74 -4.39 -27.40
CA LYS A 14 43.34 -4.50 -25.99
C LYS A 14 42.66 -3.25 -25.45
N SER A 15 43.09 -2.08 -25.93
CA SER A 15 42.48 -0.79 -25.56
C SER A 15 41.09 -0.65 -26.19
N LEU A 16 40.91 -1.09 -27.44
CA LEU A 16 39.62 -1.11 -28.13
C LEU A 16 38.64 -2.13 -27.52
N GLU A 17 39.11 -3.31 -27.10
CA GLU A 17 38.31 -4.29 -26.37
C GLU A 17 37.80 -3.73 -25.04
N LYS A 18 38.65 -2.98 -24.31
CA LYS A 18 38.21 -2.22 -23.11
C LYS A 18 37.19 -1.12 -23.43
N VAL A 19 37.29 -0.43 -24.57
CA VAL A 19 36.29 0.57 -24.97
C VAL A 19 34.96 -0.10 -25.34
N VAL A 20 34.98 -1.30 -25.92
CA VAL A 20 33.77 -2.08 -26.22
C VAL A 20 33.10 -2.57 -24.92
N GLU A 21 33.86 -3.03 -23.92
CA GLU A 21 33.33 -3.37 -22.59
C GLU A 21 32.72 -2.16 -21.84
N ILE A 22 33.22 -0.94 -22.08
CA ILE A 22 32.65 0.30 -21.53
C ILE A 22 31.34 0.70 -22.25
N ASN A 23 31.15 0.24 -23.49
CA ASN A 23 29.99 0.59 -24.33
C ASN A 23 28.78 -0.33 -24.13
N GLU A 24 28.98 -1.58 -23.70
CA GLU A 24 27.90 -2.51 -23.31
C GLU A 24 26.99 -1.94 -22.20
N PRO A 25 27.52 -1.36 -21.10
CA PRO A 25 26.73 -0.62 -20.11
C PRO A 25 25.91 0.53 -20.70
N PHE A 26 26.39 1.15 -21.77
CA PHE A 26 25.73 2.29 -22.41
C PHE A 26 24.58 1.83 -23.32
N LYS A 27 24.79 0.77 -24.10
CA LYS A 27 23.75 0.12 -24.91
C LYS A 27 22.63 -0.43 -24.04
N HIS A 28 22.97 -1.04 -22.91
CA HIS A 28 21.98 -1.53 -21.96
C HIS A 28 21.23 -0.39 -21.23
N ASN A 29 21.92 0.71 -20.87
CA ASN A 29 21.26 1.91 -20.36
C ASN A 29 20.26 2.50 -21.39
N GLN A 30 20.59 2.44 -22.68
CA GLN A 30 19.66 2.85 -23.75
C GLN A 30 18.45 1.92 -23.86
N GLU A 31 18.60 0.61 -23.64
CA GLU A 31 17.49 -0.34 -23.62
C GLU A 31 16.58 -0.13 -22.40
N LEU A 32 17.14 0.11 -21.21
CA LEU A 32 16.40 0.49 -20.02
C LEU A 32 15.65 1.82 -20.22
N LEU A 33 16.30 2.82 -20.82
CA LEU A 33 15.65 4.07 -21.21
C LEU A 33 14.50 3.84 -22.18
N LYS A 34 14.67 3.00 -23.20
CA LYS A 34 13.60 2.62 -24.11
C LYS A 34 12.47 1.88 -23.41
N SER A 35 12.76 1.05 -22.42
CA SER A 35 11.74 0.37 -21.60
C SER A 35 10.99 1.35 -20.70
N LEU A 36 11.69 2.31 -20.08
CA LEU A 36 11.07 3.41 -19.35
C LEU A 36 10.23 4.31 -20.27
N GLU A 37 10.70 4.57 -21.49
CA GLU A 37 9.94 5.27 -22.53
C GLU A 37 8.72 4.47 -22.95
N LYS A 38 8.80 3.14 -23.05
CA LYS A 38 7.64 2.26 -23.29
C LYS A 38 6.64 2.30 -22.13
N VAL A 39 7.09 2.36 -20.88
CA VAL A 39 6.19 2.61 -19.74
C VAL A 39 5.52 3.97 -19.88
N VAL A 40 6.29 5.01 -20.24
CA VAL A 40 5.75 6.35 -20.52
C VAL A 40 4.78 6.34 -21.72
N GLU A 41 5.00 5.49 -22.72
CA GLU A 41 4.10 5.25 -23.86
C GLU A 41 2.85 4.45 -23.45
N ILE A 42 2.95 3.49 -22.54
CA ILE A 42 1.78 2.82 -21.93
C ILE A 42 0.99 3.83 -21.08
N ILE A 43 1.67 4.87 -20.57
CA ILE A 43 1.07 6.05 -19.94
C ILE A 43 0.69 7.13 -21.00
N LYS A 44 0.93 6.97 -22.31
CA LYS A 44 0.42 7.91 -23.33
C LYS A 44 -1.09 7.81 -23.58
N PRO A 45 -1.74 6.61 -23.57
CA PRO A 45 -3.20 6.52 -23.45
C PRO A 45 -3.71 7.24 -22.20
N TYR A 46 -2.87 7.39 -21.17
CA TYR A 46 -3.13 8.24 -20.01
C TYR A 46 -2.96 9.74 -20.27
N ARG A 47 -2.28 10.20 -21.33
CA ARG A 47 -2.46 11.58 -21.82
C ARG A 47 -3.85 11.77 -22.41
N ASN A 48 -4.38 10.78 -23.11
CA ASN A 48 -5.78 10.83 -23.56
C ASN A 48 -6.73 10.76 -22.36
N LEU A 49 -6.42 9.97 -21.32
CA LEU A 49 -7.20 9.96 -20.08
C LEU A 49 -7.03 11.28 -19.29
N GLN A 50 -5.84 11.87 -19.23
CA GLN A 50 -5.59 13.19 -18.65
C GLN A 50 -6.29 14.27 -19.45
N GLU A 51 -6.36 14.15 -20.77
CA GLU A 51 -7.04 15.09 -21.64
C GLU A 51 -8.55 14.89 -21.56
N VAL A 52 -9.05 13.66 -21.41
CA VAL A 52 -10.46 13.37 -21.13
C VAL A 52 -10.82 13.86 -19.74
N VAL A 53 -10.02 13.63 -18.71
CA VAL A 53 -10.24 14.17 -17.35
C VAL A 53 -10.09 15.69 -17.36
N ARG A 54 -9.14 16.26 -18.09
CA ARG A 54 -8.98 17.73 -18.23
C ARG A 54 -10.16 18.32 -18.99
N THR A 55 -10.64 17.67 -20.04
CA THR A 55 -11.76 18.12 -20.88
C THR A 55 -13.07 17.93 -20.13
N ASN A 56 -13.30 16.79 -19.49
CA ASN A 56 -14.41 16.53 -18.58
C ASN A 56 -14.37 17.48 -17.39
N ALA A 57 -13.21 17.78 -16.81
CA ALA A 57 -13.09 18.78 -15.75
C ALA A 57 -13.27 20.20 -16.29
N LEU A 58 -12.88 20.50 -17.54
CA LEU A 58 -13.16 21.77 -18.21
C LEU A 58 -14.64 21.89 -18.53
N GLU A 59 -15.30 20.79 -18.89
CA GLU A 59 -16.70 20.71 -19.29
C GLU A 59 -17.60 20.68 -18.06
N LEU A 60 -17.22 19.97 -17.00
CA LEU A 60 -17.75 20.14 -15.65
C LEU A 60 -17.50 21.55 -15.17
N ASN A 61 -16.32 22.15 -15.36
CA ASN A 61 -16.10 23.54 -14.99
C ASN A 61 -16.87 24.52 -15.87
N LYS A 62 -17.17 24.20 -17.14
CA LYS A 62 -17.99 25.02 -18.05
C LYS A 62 -19.47 24.84 -17.76
N ASN A 63 -19.93 23.66 -17.38
CA ASN A 63 -21.30 23.35 -17.00
C ASN A 63 -21.56 23.86 -15.58
N LEU A 64 -20.62 23.63 -14.65
CA LEU A 64 -20.57 24.33 -13.38
C LEU A 64 -20.43 25.82 -13.61
N ALA A 65 -19.66 26.34 -14.57
CA ALA A 65 -19.63 27.78 -14.83
C ALA A 65 -20.90 28.26 -15.54
N ALA A 66 -21.63 27.46 -16.31
CA ALA A 66 -22.88 27.90 -16.96
C ALA A 66 -24.04 27.89 -15.96
N THR A 67 -24.15 26.83 -15.16
CA THR A 67 -25.12 26.70 -14.06
C THR A 67 -24.73 27.60 -12.88
N ARG A 68 -23.44 27.64 -12.49
CA ARG A 68 -22.94 28.59 -11.49
C ARG A 68 -22.93 30.00 -12.02
N TYR A 69 -22.59 30.41 -13.25
CA TYR A 69 -22.67 31.84 -13.61
C TYR A 69 -24.11 32.34 -13.58
N SER A 70 -25.12 31.52 -13.91
CA SER A 70 -26.52 31.89 -13.73
C SER A 70 -26.89 32.08 -12.24
N GLN A 71 -26.39 31.20 -11.37
CA GLN A 71 -26.71 31.18 -9.93
C GLN A 71 -25.81 32.15 -9.12
N ILE A 72 -24.51 32.15 -9.37
CA ILE A 72 -23.49 33.14 -9.00
C ILE A 72 -23.84 34.52 -9.55
N ASN A 73 -24.44 34.75 -10.73
CA ASN A 73 -24.87 36.11 -11.07
C ASN A 73 -26.09 36.56 -10.25
N LYS A 74 -27.02 35.65 -9.92
CA LYS A 74 -28.12 35.93 -8.98
C LYS A 74 -27.61 36.15 -7.54
N GLU A 75 -26.58 35.41 -7.14
CA GLU A 75 -26.00 35.46 -5.79
C GLU A 75 -24.90 36.54 -5.67
N ILE A 76 -24.16 36.88 -6.73
CA ILE A 76 -23.30 38.07 -6.86
C ILE A 76 -24.18 39.32 -6.90
N ALA A 77 -25.36 39.30 -7.52
CA ALA A 77 -26.34 40.37 -7.38
C ALA A 77 -26.89 40.50 -5.93
N ALA A 78 -26.80 39.44 -5.11
CA ALA A 78 -27.10 39.49 -3.68
C ALA A 78 -25.87 39.90 -2.83
N ILE A 79 -24.65 39.51 -3.23
CA ILE A 79 -23.37 39.89 -2.61
C ILE A 79 -22.96 41.33 -2.97
N SER A 80 -23.36 41.87 -4.12
CA SER A 80 -23.14 43.28 -4.47
C SER A 80 -24.00 44.23 -3.63
N LYS A 81 -24.96 43.69 -2.85
CA LYS A 81 -25.64 44.39 -1.75
C LYS A 81 -24.89 44.28 -0.41
N MET A 82 -23.82 43.49 -0.30
CA MET A 82 -22.98 43.42 0.91
C MET A 82 -22.35 44.76 1.33
N PRO A 83 -21.98 45.70 0.45
CA PRO A 83 -21.56 47.03 0.88
C PRO A 83 -22.66 47.77 1.64
N GLU A 84 -23.92 47.59 1.26
CA GLU A 84 -25.09 48.16 1.94
C GLU A 84 -25.35 47.46 3.28
N VAL A 85 -25.16 46.14 3.34
CA VAL A 85 -25.26 45.35 4.59
C VAL A 85 -24.11 45.71 5.55
N ASN A 86 -22.87 45.81 5.08
CA ASN A 86 -21.73 46.22 5.90
C ASN A 86 -21.90 47.66 6.39
N LYS A 87 -22.38 48.56 5.52
CA LYS A 87 -22.72 49.93 5.90
C LYS A 87 -23.83 49.95 6.96
N ALA A 88 -24.89 49.16 6.78
CA ALA A 88 -25.98 49.05 7.76
C ALA A 88 -25.52 48.47 9.11
N ILE A 89 -24.60 47.51 9.11
CA ILE A 89 -23.96 46.97 10.32
C ILE A 89 -23.14 48.06 11.01
N ILE A 90 -22.29 48.77 10.26
CA ILE A 90 -21.46 49.86 10.79
C ILE A 90 -22.33 51.00 11.30
N ASP A 91 -23.38 51.39 10.58
CA ASP A 91 -24.33 52.43 10.98
C ASP A 91 -25.12 52.03 12.22
N THR A 92 -25.49 50.75 12.35
CA THR A 92 -26.15 50.21 13.55
C THR A 92 -25.19 50.19 14.75
N ILE A 93 -23.94 49.75 14.56
CA ILE A 93 -22.90 49.78 15.60
C ILE A 93 -22.62 51.23 16.03
N ASN A 94 -22.57 52.17 15.09
CA ASN A 94 -22.34 53.59 15.37
C ASN A 94 -23.54 54.23 16.08
N ALA A 95 -24.78 53.84 15.71
CA ALA A 95 -25.99 54.29 16.39
C ALA A 95 -26.06 53.77 17.83
N LEU A 96 -25.69 52.51 18.08
CA LEU A 96 -25.60 51.91 19.41
C LEU A 96 -24.52 52.55 20.30
N LYS A 97 -23.49 53.15 19.69
CA LYS A 97 -22.43 53.90 20.40
C LYS A 97 -22.79 55.35 20.69
N SER A 98 -23.87 55.87 20.10
CA SER A 98 -24.35 57.22 20.38
C SER A 98 -25.38 57.17 21.50
N ASP A 99 -25.30 58.04 22.51
CA ASP A 99 -26.23 58.13 23.67
C ASP A 99 -27.67 58.58 23.28
N LYS A 100 -28.09 58.39 22.03
CA LYS A 100 -29.44 58.70 21.56
C LYS A 100 -30.38 57.51 21.79
N PRO A 101 -31.66 57.73 22.13
CA PRO A 101 -32.63 56.67 22.32
C PRO A 101 -32.78 55.83 21.04
N ILE A 102 -32.56 54.53 21.17
CA ILE A 102 -32.49 53.57 20.07
C ILE A 102 -33.90 53.29 19.55
N ASN A 103 -34.12 53.49 18.24
CA ASN A 103 -35.36 53.09 17.58
C ASN A 103 -35.36 51.56 17.34
N ILE A 104 -36.10 50.84 18.17
CA ILE A 104 -36.18 49.37 18.21
C ILE A 104 -36.70 48.78 16.88
N GLU A 105 -37.62 49.45 16.19
CA GLU A 105 -38.13 48.98 14.88
C GLU A 105 -37.03 48.97 13.81
N LYS A 106 -36.10 49.92 13.90
CA LYS A 106 -34.96 50.01 12.98
C LYS A 106 -33.96 48.89 13.25
N ILE A 107 -33.77 48.44 14.49
CA ILE A 107 -32.89 47.29 14.78
C ILE A 107 -33.51 45.98 14.29
N SER A 108 -34.82 45.81 14.46
CA SER A 108 -35.53 44.61 14.01
C SER A 108 -35.42 44.40 12.50
N SER A 109 -35.56 45.47 11.69
CA SER A 109 -35.42 45.39 10.24
C SER A 109 -33.99 45.09 9.77
N HIS A 110 -32.97 45.62 10.46
CA HIS A 110 -31.57 45.29 10.17
C HIS A 110 -31.22 43.86 10.58
N SER A 111 -31.72 43.37 11.71
CA SER A 111 -31.54 41.99 12.15
C SER A 111 -32.13 40.99 11.15
N LEU A 112 -33.35 41.25 10.66
CA LEU A 112 -34.01 40.40 9.67
C LEU A 112 -33.26 40.43 8.32
N ALA A 113 -32.75 41.59 7.90
CA ALA A 113 -31.92 41.72 6.70
C ALA A 113 -30.60 40.94 6.83
N LEU A 114 -30.01 40.93 8.02
CA LEU A 114 -28.78 40.20 8.33
C LEU A 114 -29.01 38.69 8.30
N GLU A 115 -30.07 38.20 8.95
CA GLU A 115 -30.48 36.78 8.90
C GLU A 115 -30.73 36.31 7.47
N ASN A 116 -31.45 37.12 6.68
CA ASN A 116 -31.75 36.81 5.29
C ASN A 116 -30.51 36.78 4.39
N ALA A 117 -29.40 37.45 4.76
CA ALA A 117 -28.15 37.45 4.01
C ALA A 117 -27.14 36.39 4.51
N LEU A 118 -27.13 36.10 5.81
CA LEU A 118 -26.21 35.14 6.44
C LEU A 118 -26.57 33.69 6.10
N ILE A 119 -27.87 33.36 6.09
CA ILE A 119 -28.36 32.00 5.83
C ILE A 119 -28.00 31.51 4.40
N PRO A 120 -28.20 32.30 3.32
CA PRO A 120 -27.75 31.92 1.98
C PRO A 120 -26.22 31.75 1.87
N SER A 121 -25.45 32.59 2.56
CA SER A 121 -23.98 32.54 2.53
C SER A 121 -23.42 31.27 3.21
N LEU A 122 -24.03 30.84 4.33
CA LEU A 122 -23.71 29.57 4.98
C LEU A 122 -24.08 28.37 4.11
N LYS A 123 -25.28 28.38 3.51
CA LYS A 123 -25.71 27.34 2.56
C LYS A 123 -24.79 27.25 1.34
N PHE A 124 -24.30 28.37 0.82
CA PHE A 124 -23.34 28.41 -0.28
C PHE A 124 -21.99 27.79 0.10
N SER A 125 -21.45 28.12 1.27
CA SER A 125 -20.22 27.52 1.81
C SER A 125 -20.37 26.00 2.00
N GLU A 126 -21.51 25.54 2.51
CA GLU A 126 -21.84 24.11 2.62
C GLU A 126 -21.94 23.43 1.25
N ASN A 127 -22.55 24.09 0.26
CA ASN A 127 -22.65 23.57 -1.11
C ASN A 127 -21.29 23.48 -1.82
N ILE A 128 -20.39 24.46 -1.61
CA ILE A 128 -19.01 24.38 -2.10
C ILE A 128 -18.27 23.23 -1.42
N LYS A 129 -18.36 23.11 -0.10
CA LYS A 129 -17.75 22.00 0.65
C LYS A 129 -18.28 20.67 0.14
N LYS A 130 -19.60 20.52 -0.05
CA LYS A 130 -20.25 19.30 -0.56
C LYS A 130 -19.83 18.97 -1.99
N SER A 131 -19.72 19.97 -2.87
CA SER A 131 -19.28 19.77 -4.27
C SER A 131 -17.80 19.37 -4.35
N ASN A 132 -16.94 20.02 -3.56
CA ASN A 132 -15.52 19.63 -3.46
C ASN A 132 -15.37 18.24 -2.82
N LEU A 133 -16.21 17.89 -1.85
CA LEU A 133 -16.24 16.55 -1.26
C LEU A 133 -16.66 15.47 -2.28
N GLN A 134 -17.60 15.79 -3.18
CA GLN A 134 -18.01 14.89 -4.27
C GLN A 134 -16.91 14.73 -5.32
N LEU A 135 -16.19 15.81 -5.66
CA LEU A 135 -15.04 15.74 -6.57
C LEU A 135 -13.86 14.96 -5.96
N LEU A 136 -13.59 15.13 -4.66
CA LEU A 136 -12.58 14.35 -3.93
C LEU A 136 -12.94 12.86 -3.82
N LYS A 137 -14.21 12.51 -3.98
CA LYS A 137 -14.70 11.13 -4.04
C LYS A 137 -14.88 10.60 -5.46
N SER A 138 -14.53 11.38 -6.49
CA SER A 138 -14.69 10.94 -7.86
C SER A 138 -13.63 9.90 -8.23
N LEU A 139 -14.03 8.92 -9.04
CA LEU A 139 -13.16 7.90 -9.60
C LEU A 139 -11.92 8.51 -10.30
N GLU A 140 -12.12 9.61 -11.02
CA GLU A 140 -11.07 10.33 -11.74
C GLU A 140 -10.00 10.90 -10.78
N PHE A 141 -10.40 11.38 -9.60
CA PHE A 141 -9.48 11.91 -8.61
C PHE A 141 -8.56 10.82 -8.04
N GLU A 142 -9.11 9.63 -7.77
CA GLU A 142 -8.31 8.50 -7.29
C GLU A 142 -7.35 7.98 -8.37
N GLN A 143 -7.79 7.95 -9.63
CA GLN A 143 -6.89 7.66 -10.76
C GLN A 143 -5.74 8.68 -10.85
N LEU A 144 -6.01 9.97 -10.66
CA LEU A 144 -4.97 11.01 -10.63
C LEU A 144 -3.95 10.79 -9.51
N LYS A 145 -4.38 10.30 -8.32
CA LYS A 145 -3.44 9.95 -7.24
C LYS A 145 -2.51 8.81 -7.64
N ILE A 146 -3.03 7.76 -8.29
CA ILE A 146 -2.21 6.65 -8.81
C ILE A 146 -1.16 7.17 -9.79
N ILE A 147 -1.57 7.99 -10.76
CA ILE A 147 -0.66 8.58 -11.75
C ILE A 147 0.42 9.42 -11.07
N LYS A 148 0.03 10.26 -10.09
CA LYS A 148 0.97 11.07 -9.32
C LYS A 148 1.98 10.19 -8.57
N GLY A 149 1.53 9.10 -7.97
CA GLY A 149 2.38 8.11 -7.31
C GLY A 149 3.36 7.43 -8.27
N PHE A 150 2.93 7.07 -9.48
CA PHE A 150 3.81 6.52 -10.51
C PHE A 150 4.84 7.51 -11.03
N LYS A 151 4.42 8.76 -11.25
CA LYS A 151 5.33 9.82 -11.64
C LYS A 151 6.42 10.01 -10.59
N GLN A 152 6.05 10.09 -9.31
CA GLN A 152 6.99 10.22 -8.21
C GLN A 152 8.00 9.06 -8.16
N GLN A 153 7.54 7.81 -8.28
CA GLN A 153 8.43 6.65 -8.33
C GLN A 153 9.36 6.70 -9.55
N THR A 154 8.83 7.03 -10.73
CA THR A 154 9.62 7.16 -11.97
C THR A 154 10.67 8.25 -11.86
N ASP A 155 10.33 9.39 -11.27
CA ASP A 155 11.25 10.50 -11.06
C ASP A 155 12.38 10.11 -10.09
N ILE A 156 12.09 9.33 -9.03
CA ILE A 156 13.11 8.75 -8.15
C ILE A 156 14.06 7.83 -8.94
N TRP A 157 13.52 6.87 -9.69
CA TRP A 157 14.33 5.94 -10.49
C TRP A 157 15.18 6.65 -11.54
N LYS A 158 14.65 7.68 -12.20
CA LYS A 158 15.43 8.52 -13.13
C LYS A 158 16.61 9.19 -12.43
N ARG A 159 16.43 9.73 -11.22
CA ARG A 159 17.53 10.33 -10.45
C ARG A 159 18.57 9.29 -10.04
N LEU A 160 18.16 8.08 -9.66
CA LEU A 160 19.09 7.01 -9.28
C LEU A 160 19.90 6.49 -10.48
N ILE A 161 19.25 6.32 -11.64
CA ILE A 161 19.88 5.81 -12.86
C ILE A 161 20.74 6.88 -13.56
N GLN A 162 20.29 8.14 -13.53
CA GLN A 162 20.97 9.29 -14.12
C GLN A 162 21.30 10.32 -13.03
N PRO A 163 22.23 10.00 -12.11
CA PRO A 163 22.60 10.92 -11.05
C PRO A 163 23.31 12.16 -11.63
N SER A 164 23.25 13.28 -10.90
CA SER A 164 24.09 14.45 -11.19
C SER A 164 25.57 14.08 -11.11
N GLN A 165 26.47 14.88 -11.70
CA GLN A 165 27.91 14.58 -11.69
C GLN A 165 28.48 14.36 -10.28
N ASP A 166 28.04 15.15 -9.30
CA ASP A 166 28.46 15.00 -7.90
C ASP A 166 27.93 13.71 -7.27
N ALA A 167 26.66 13.38 -7.52
CA ALA A 167 26.06 12.14 -7.04
C ALA A 167 26.62 10.89 -7.76
N ALA A 168 27.02 11.02 -9.02
CA ALA A 168 27.57 9.93 -9.81
C ALA A 168 28.87 9.37 -9.20
N ARG A 169 29.72 10.24 -8.61
CA ARG A 169 30.94 9.81 -7.91
C ARG A 169 30.61 8.99 -6.67
N LEU A 170 29.61 9.39 -5.90
CA LEU A 170 29.18 8.70 -4.68
C LEU A 170 28.51 7.36 -5.00
N LEU A 171 27.74 7.31 -6.09
CA LEU A 171 26.94 6.15 -6.47
C LEU A 171 27.68 5.15 -7.36
N GLN A 172 28.91 5.45 -7.80
CA GLN A 172 29.61 4.65 -8.81
C GLN A 172 29.71 3.17 -8.41
N SER A 173 29.95 2.88 -7.13
CA SER A 173 30.01 1.50 -6.60
C SER A 173 28.65 0.81 -6.50
N THR A 174 27.55 1.57 -6.53
CA THR A 174 26.16 1.09 -6.36
C THR A 174 25.38 0.98 -7.67
N ILE A 175 25.95 1.40 -8.80
CA ILE A 175 25.29 1.36 -10.12
C ILE A 175 24.74 -0.04 -10.46
N PRO A 176 25.48 -1.16 -10.24
CA PRO A 176 24.96 -2.49 -10.51
C PRO A 176 23.68 -2.79 -9.72
N GLN A 177 23.66 -2.43 -8.43
CA GLN A 177 22.51 -2.64 -7.54
C GLN A 177 21.32 -1.77 -7.97
N ILE A 178 21.54 -0.49 -8.29
CA ILE A 178 20.47 0.39 -8.80
C ILE A 178 19.82 -0.21 -10.04
N ARG A 179 20.62 -0.76 -10.96
CA ARG A 179 20.12 -1.39 -12.19
C ARG A 179 19.27 -2.62 -11.89
N GLU A 180 19.79 -3.56 -11.10
CA GLU A 180 19.08 -4.76 -10.67
C GLU A 180 17.75 -4.40 -10.00
N SER A 181 17.79 -3.51 -9.00
CA SER A 181 16.60 -3.06 -8.28
C SER A 181 15.58 -2.37 -9.19
N SER A 182 16.03 -1.62 -10.21
CA SER A 182 15.14 -0.95 -11.18
C SER A 182 14.44 -1.94 -12.12
N MET A 183 15.13 -3.01 -12.52
CA MET A 183 14.55 -4.07 -13.35
C MET A 183 13.47 -4.84 -12.57
N VAL A 184 13.75 -5.15 -11.31
CA VAL A 184 12.80 -5.79 -10.40
C VAL A 184 11.55 -4.94 -10.23
N TRP A 185 11.70 -3.64 -9.95
CA TRP A 185 10.59 -2.70 -9.87
C TRP A 185 9.78 -2.66 -11.17
N HIS A 186 10.45 -2.51 -12.31
CA HIS A 186 9.78 -2.42 -13.60
C HIS A 186 9.01 -3.70 -13.95
N SER A 187 9.60 -4.87 -13.71
CA SER A 187 8.96 -6.17 -13.95
C SER A 187 7.72 -6.35 -13.07
N SER A 188 7.87 -6.13 -11.76
CA SER A 188 6.77 -6.20 -10.79
C SER A 188 5.63 -5.24 -11.14
N LEU A 189 5.97 -3.99 -11.47
CA LEU A 189 4.99 -2.97 -11.82
C LEU A 189 4.24 -3.33 -13.10
N THR A 190 4.95 -3.77 -14.13
CA THR A 190 4.35 -4.15 -15.42
C THR A 190 3.38 -5.31 -15.24
N GLN A 191 3.79 -6.36 -14.53
CA GLN A 191 2.94 -7.51 -14.23
C GLN A 191 1.69 -7.10 -13.43
N THR A 192 1.86 -6.25 -12.43
CA THR A 192 0.75 -5.74 -11.61
C THR A 192 -0.24 -4.91 -12.43
N ILE A 193 0.25 -4.01 -13.30
CA ILE A 193 -0.59 -3.20 -14.19
C ILE A 193 -1.35 -4.08 -15.19
N ASN A 194 -0.70 -5.07 -15.79
CA ASN A 194 -1.36 -6.01 -16.70
C ASN A 194 -2.50 -6.72 -15.97
N ARG A 195 -2.27 -7.18 -14.74
CA ARG A 195 -3.32 -7.80 -13.92
C ARG A 195 -4.46 -6.83 -13.62
N PHE A 196 -4.17 -5.56 -13.36
CA PHE A 196 -5.20 -4.55 -13.15
C PHE A 196 -6.03 -4.29 -14.41
N GLN A 197 -5.43 -4.37 -15.59
CA GLN A 197 -6.14 -4.23 -16.85
C GLN A 197 -7.08 -5.41 -17.08
N GLU A 198 -6.61 -6.64 -16.85
CA GLU A 198 -7.43 -7.87 -16.93
C GLU A 198 -8.63 -7.80 -15.99
N LEU A 199 -8.41 -7.35 -14.75
CA LEU A 199 -9.44 -7.18 -13.72
C LEU A 199 -10.20 -5.86 -13.81
N LYS A 200 -9.85 -4.99 -14.78
CA LYS A 200 -10.38 -3.63 -14.97
C LYS A 200 -10.29 -2.71 -13.74
N LEU A 201 -9.41 -3.00 -12.78
CA LEU A 201 -9.32 -2.31 -11.48
C LEU A 201 -9.05 -0.81 -11.61
N LEU A 202 -8.23 -0.38 -12.57
CA LEU A 202 -7.94 1.04 -12.78
C LEU A 202 -9.21 1.86 -13.10
N THR A 203 -10.20 1.22 -13.74
CA THR A 203 -11.46 1.85 -14.12
C THR A 203 -12.60 1.58 -13.16
N THR A 204 -12.66 0.39 -12.53
CA THR A 204 -13.78 0.02 -11.66
C THR A 204 -13.49 0.30 -10.18
N ASN A 205 -12.24 0.15 -9.75
CA ASN A 205 -11.84 0.32 -8.35
C ASN A 205 -10.41 0.88 -8.21
N PRO A 206 -10.18 2.18 -8.52
CA PRO A 206 -8.87 2.80 -8.45
C PRO A 206 -8.32 2.86 -7.02
N ASN A 207 -9.17 2.88 -5.99
CA ASN A 207 -8.71 2.82 -4.60
C ASN A 207 -8.01 1.49 -4.30
N LEU A 208 -8.60 0.38 -4.74
CA LEU A 208 -7.96 -0.93 -4.64
C LEU A 208 -6.68 -0.98 -5.47
N ALA A 209 -6.71 -0.48 -6.72
CA ALA A 209 -5.50 -0.43 -7.54
C ALA A 209 -4.36 0.37 -6.88
N ALA A 210 -4.68 1.54 -6.31
CA ALA A 210 -3.72 2.33 -5.54
C ALA A 210 -3.17 1.54 -4.35
N ARG A 211 -4.04 0.84 -3.61
CA ARG A 211 -3.68 0.02 -2.46
C ARG A 211 -2.75 -1.13 -2.82
N LEU A 212 -3.01 -1.81 -3.94
CA LEU A 212 -2.21 -2.94 -4.43
C LEU A 212 -0.83 -2.50 -4.96
N LEU A 213 -0.66 -1.22 -5.31
CA LEU A 213 0.63 -0.64 -5.73
C LEU A 213 1.49 -0.13 -4.57
N GLU A 214 0.99 -0.21 -3.34
CA GLU A 214 1.66 0.35 -2.17
C GLU A 214 3.05 -0.28 -1.93
N ASN A 215 3.21 -1.59 -2.15
CA ASN A 215 4.51 -2.27 -2.04
C ASN A 215 5.54 -1.69 -3.01
N SER A 216 5.14 -1.39 -4.25
CA SER A 216 6.02 -0.77 -5.24
C SER A 216 6.48 0.62 -4.77
N ARG A 217 5.57 1.40 -4.17
CA ARG A 217 5.86 2.73 -3.63
C ARG A 217 6.86 2.64 -2.47
N ILE A 218 6.61 1.74 -1.53
CA ILE A 218 7.47 1.51 -0.36
C ILE A 218 8.83 0.99 -0.78
N TYR A 219 8.87 0.02 -1.70
CA TYR A 219 10.10 -0.50 -2.27
C TYR A 219 10.95 0.60 -2.92
N THR A 220 10.34 1.47 -3.73
CA THR A 220 11.07 2.58 -4.38
C THR A 220 11.72 3.51 -3.35
N GLY A 221 11.01 3.90 -2.30
CA GLY A 221 11.57 4.74 -1.23
C GLY A 221 12.63 4.00 -0.40
N PHE A 222 12.46 2.69 -0.19
CA PHE A 222 13.44 1.85 0.49
C PHE A 222 14.74 1.74 -0.32
N VAL A 223 14.67 1.56 -1.64
CA VAL A 223 15.86 1.52 -2.51
C VAL A 223 16.59 2.86 -2.47
N GLU A 224 15.88 3.99 -2.66
CA GLU A 224 16.50 5.33 -2.65
C GLU A 224 17.28 5.56 -1.34
N SER A 225 16.65 5.31 -0.19
CA SER A 225 17.29 5.49 1.11
C SER A 225 18.44 4.49 1.36
N THR A 226 18.30 3.23 0.93
CA THR A 226 19.32 2.20 1.16
C THR A 226 20.56 2.41 0.31
N ILE A 227 20.41 2.82 -0.94
CA ILE A 227 21.52 3.14 -1.85
C ILE A 227 22.35 4.32 -1.31
N GLN A 228 21.68 5.35 -0.77
CA GLN A 228 22.37 6.46 -0.07
C GLN A 228 23.17 5.95 1.13
N ARG A 229 22.62 5.02 1.92
CA ARG A 229 23.31 4.43 3.06
C ARG A 229 24.51 3.58 2.66
N ILE A 230 24.41 2.81 1.57
CA ILE A 230 25.52 1.99 1.05
C ILE A 230 26.67 2.90 0.61
N SER A 231 26.36 3.99 -0.09
CA SER A 231 27.36 4.94 -0.60
C SER A 231 28.14 5.62 0.52
N SER A 232 27.52 5.77 1.69
CA SER A 232 28.12 6.39 2.88
C SER A 232 28.66 5.39 3.91
N ALA A 233 28.60 4.08 3.63
CA ALA A 233 29.01 3.05 4.58
C ALA A 233 30.53 2.87 4.57
N GLU A 234 31.20 3.28 5.65
CA GLU A 234 32.64 3.05 5.84
C GLU A 234 32.96 1.58 6.16
N ASN A 235 32.03 0.90 6.84
CA ASN A 235 32.18 -0.49 7.24
C ASN A 235 31.63 -1.44 6.16
N GLN A 236 32.51 -2.24 5.55
CA GLN A 236 32.15 -3.23 4.52
C GLN A 236 31.08 -4.23 4.98
N ARG A 237 31.05 -4.57 6.28
CA ARG A 237 30.05 -5.50 6.84
C ARG A 237 28.66 -4.87 6.88
N ILE A 238 28.58 -3.57 7.20
CA ILE A 238 27.33 -2.80 7.13
C ILE A 238 26.89 -2.65 5.67
N ALA A 239 27.81 -2.31 4.77
CA ALA A 239 27.52 -2.25 3.33
C ALA A 239 26.98 -3.59 2.80
N LYS A 240 27.53 -4.71 3.26
CA LYS A 240 27.02 -6.06 2.96
C LYS A 240 25.60 -6.26 3.48
N ALA A 241 25.33 -5.97 4.75
CA ALA A 241 23.97 -6.09 5.31
C ALA A 241 22.94 -5.23 4.56
N LEU A 242 23.32 -4.01 4.14
CA LEU A 242 22.49 -3.13 3.33
C LEU A 242 22.21 -3.73 1.93
N ASN A 243 23.23 -4.26 1.26
CA ASN A 243 23.07 -4.95 -0.03
C ASN A 243 22.17 -6.19 0.09
N THR A 244 22.38 -7.02 1.11
CA THR A 244 21.52 -8.18 1.40
C THR A 244 20.07 -7.74 1.66
N SER A 245 19.87 -6.61 2.33
CA SER A 245 18.52 -6.08 2.57
C SER A 245 17.80 -5.62 1.30
N LEU A 246 18.53 -5.09 0.30
CA LEU A 246 17.98 -4.76 -1.02
C LEU A 246 17.51 -6.02 -1.75
N ARG A 247 18.37 -7.03 -1.83
CA ARG A 247 18.06 -8.31 -2.48
C ARG A 247 16.87 -9.03 -1.86
N LEU A 248 16.76 -9.00 -0.53
CA LEU A 248 15.58 -9.53 0.14
C LEU A 248 14.31 -8.77 -0.26
N ALA A 249 14.35 -7.43 -0.29
CA ALA A 249 13.21 -6.61 -0.69
C ALA A 249 12.81 -6.85 -2.16
N GLU A 250 13.79 -7.09 -3.05
CA GLU A 250 13.58 -7.47 -4.45
C GLU A 250 12.81 -8.79 -4.57
N VAL A 251 13.30 -9.85 -3.90
CA VAL A 251 12.66 -11.17 -3.88
C VAL A 251 11.25 -11.08 -3.28
N GLN A 252 11.08 -10.29 -2.22
CA GLN A 252 9.78 -10.07 -1.59
C GLN A 252 8.81 -9.36 -2.52
N LEU A 253 9.24 -8.31 -3.23
CA LEU A 253 8.39 -7.60 -4.19
C LEU A 253 7.95 -8.53 -5.33
N LEU A 254 8.88 -9.24 -5.96
CA LEU A 254 8.56 -10.15 -7.07
C LEU A 254 7.61 -11.26 -6.63
N SER A 255 7.91 -11.91 -5.51
CA SER A 255 7.08 -13.02 -5.03
C SER A 255 5.70 -12.58 -4.55
N THR A 256 5.55 -11.37 -4.01
CA THR A 256 4.23 -10.79 -3.72
C THR A 256 3.46 -10.52 -5.02
N THR A 257 4.10 -9.96 -6.04
CA THR A 257 3.45 -9.72 -7.35
C THR A 257 3.04 -11.03 -8.03
N GLU A 258 3.87 -12.07 -7.94
CA GLU A 258 3.55 -13.40 -8.44
C GLU A 258 2.34 -14.00 -7.70
N ALA A 259 2.33 -13.95 -6.37
CA ALA A 259 1.21 -14.42 -5.57
C ALA A 259 -0.09 -13.67 -5.94
N LEU A 260 -0.06 -12.34 -6.07
CA LEU A 260 -1.21 -11.55 -6.49
C LEU A 260 -1.70 -11.95 -7.90
N SER A 261 -0.77 -12.25 -8.81
CA SER A 261 -1.10 -12.68 -10.17
C SER A 261 -1.72 -14.09 -10.21
N SER A 262 -1.44 -14.92 -9.21
CA SER A 262 -2.00 -16.27 -9.10
C SER A 262 -3.49 -16.29 -8.72
N VAL A 263 -4.05 -15.18 -8.23
CA VAL A 263 -5.47 -15.11 -7.88
C VAL A 263 -6.29 -15.18 -9.15
N ILE A 264 -7.15 -16.20 -9.29
CA ILE A 264 -7.71 -16.57 -10.59
C ILE A 264 -8.98 -15.76 -10.96
N ALA A 265 -9.79 -15.38 -9.99
CA ALA A 265 -11.10 -14.75 -10.23
C ALA A 265 -11.14 -13.24 -9.92
N THR A 266 -12.11 -12.57 -10.55
CA THR A 266 -12.39 -11.15 -10.38
C THR A 266 -12.95 -10.88 -8.98
N PRO A 267 -12.52 -9.80 -8.31
CA PRO A 267 -13.08 -9.45 -7.03
C PRO A 267 -14.57 -9.10 -7.09
N ILE A 268 -15.28 -9.37 -5.99
CA ILE A 268 -16.77 -9.34 -5.91
C ILE A 268 -17.32 -8.28 -4.94
N ASP A 269 -16.43 -7.45 -4.38
CA ASP A 269 -16.73 -6.47 -3.31
C ASP A 269 -16.20 -5.09 -3.76
N ASP A 270 -16.65 -4.01 -3.14
CA ASP A 270 -16.22 -2.63 -3.36
C ASP A 270 -15.43 -2.03 -2.16
N GLU A 271 -15.40 -2.70 -1.01
CA GLU A 271 -14.73 -2.18 0.19
C GLU A 271 -13.20 -2.28 0.10
N VAL A 272 -12.52 -1.16 0.34
CA VAL A 272 -11.06 -1.05 0.42
C VAL A 272 -10.67 -0.70 1.85
N SER A 273 -9.61 -1.30 2.39
CA SER A 273 -9.21 -1.07 3.78
C SER A 273 -8.45 0.25 3.93
N ASP A 274 -8.38 0.73 5.17
CA ASP A 274 -7.44 1.79 5.52
C ASP A 274 -6.00 1.41 5.19
N THR A 275 -5.16 2.42 4.97
CA THR A 275 -3.73 2.22 4.69
C THR A 275 -3.05 1.53 5.86
N ARG A 276 -2.38 0.40 5.57
CA ARG A 276 -1.57 -0.32 6.57
C ARG A 276 -0.11 0.10 6.47
N GLN A 277 0.61 0.01 7.59
CA GLN A 277 2.04 0.30 7.65
C GLN A 277 2.86 -0.94 7.27
N LEU A 278 3.51 -0.91 6.09
CA LEU A 278 4.24 -2.06 5.54
C LEU A 278 5.77 -1.90 5.73
N ASP A 279 6.22 -2.05 6.97
CA ASP A 279 7.59 -1.72 7.39
C ASP A 279 8.62 -2.85 7.20
N LEU A 280 8.26 -3.98 6.57
CA LEU A 280 9.15 -5.12 6.45
C LEU A 280 10.57 -4.75 5.98
N PRO A 281 10.77 -4.01 4.87
CA PRO A 281 12.11 -3.69 4.39
C PRO A 281 12.95 -2.93 5.41
N ILE A 282 12.32 -2.03 6.18
CA ILE A 282 12.99 -1.20 7.17
C ILE A 282 13.38 -2.05 8.39
N ILE A 283 12.48 -2.90 8.86
CA ILE A 283 12.73 -3.76 10.03
C ILE A 283 13.77 -4.83 9.70
N GLN A 284 13.68 -5.50 8.55
CA GLN A 284 14.66 -6.51 8.16
C GLN A 284 16.06 -5.90 8.02
N GLN A 285 16.17 -4.71 7.42
CA GLN A 285 17.46 -4.04 7.27
C GLN A 285 18.10 -3.74 8.64
N LYS A 286 17.32 -3.32 9.63
CA LYS A 286 17.80 -3.11 11.01
C LYS A 286 18.32 -4.43 11.61
N GLU A 287 17.56 -5.52 11.48
CA GLU A 287 17.97 -6.83 11.98
C GLU A 287 19.29 -7.32 11.36
N LEU A 288 19.45 -7.17 10.04
CA LEU A 288 20.67 -7.59 9.33
C LEU A 288 21.89 -6.75 9.76
N ILE A 289 21.70 -5.45 9.96
CA ILE A 289 22.78 -4.56 10.48
C ILE A 289 23.17 -4.97 11.89
N THR A 290 22.21 -5.15 12.80
CA THR A 290 22.49 -5.63 14.16
C THR A 290 23.19 -6.99 14.16
N ALA A 291 22.82 -7.89 13.25
CA ALA A 291 23.45 -9.21 13.13
C ALA A 291 24.93 -9.11 12.74
N VAL A 292 25.29 -8.29 11.74
CA VAL A 292 26.70 -8.11 11.36
C VAL A 292 27.50 -7.31 12.41
N GLU A 293 26.85 -6.43 13.17
CA GLU A 293 27.52 -5.71 14.26
C GLU A 293 27.83 -6.62 15.46
N SER A 294 26.92 -7.56 15.77
CA SER A 294 27.02 -8.42 16.96
C SER A 294 27.73 -9.75 16.73
N GLN A 295 27.75 -10.26 15.49
CA GLN A 295 28.26 -11.59 15.16
C GLN A 295 29.17 -11.52 13.94
N ASN A 296 30.17 -12.40 13.82
CA ASN A 296 31.00 -12.48 12.62
C ASN A 296 30.34 -13.32 11.51
N ILE A 297 29.22 -12.83 10.97
CA ILE A 297 28.54 -13.48 9.84
C ILE A 297 29.09 -12.92 8.54
N GLU A 298 29.82 -13.74 7.80
CA GLU A 298 30.35 -13.40 6.47
C GLU A 298 29.51 -13.98 5.34
N ASP A 299 28.68 -14.98 5.58
CA ASP A 299 27.84 -15.61 4.55
C ASP A 299 26.49 -14.91 4.42
N GLU A 300 26.03 -14.70 3.18
CA GLU A 300 24.76 -14.00 2.91
C GLU A 300 23.56 -14.84 3.35
N ASP A 301 23.58 -16.16 3.10
CA ASP A 301 22.49 -17.05 3.50
C ASP A 301 22.38 -17.16 5.01
N ALA A 302 23.51 -17.27 5.72
CA ALA A 302 23.55 -17.23 7.17
C ALA A 302 22.99 -15.91 7.73
N LEU A 303 23.32 -14.79 7.08
CA LEU A 303 22.81 -13.47 7.48
C LEU A 303 21.29 -13.39 7.27
N ILE A 304 20.77 -13.83 6.12
CA ILE A 304 19.32 -13.91 5.86
C ILE A 304 18.64 -14.82 6.89
N LYS A 305 19.22 -15.98 7.20
CA LYS A 305 18.71 -16.92 8.21
C LYS A 305 18.73 -16.35 9.63
N SER A 306 19.53 -15.33 9.93
CA SER A 306 19.47 -14.65 11.22
C SER A 306 18.29 -13.67 11.34
N SER A 307 17.73 -13.18 10.22
CA SER A 307 16.60 -12.25 10.26
C SER A 307 15.29 -12.98 10.52
N SER A 308 14.67 -12.67 11.67
CA SER A 308 13.32 -13.13 11.99
C SER A 308 12.26 -12.48 11.08
N ALA A 309 12.53 -11.26 10.59
CA ALA A 309 11.69 -10.55 9.63
C ALA A 309 11.61 -11.30 8.29
N ALA A 310 12.77 -11.68 7.76
CA ALA A 310 12.84 -12.44 6.51
C ALA A 310 12.11 -13.79 6.61
N LYS A 311 12.28 -14.50 7.73
CA LYS A 311 11.55 -15.76 8.00
C LYS A 311 10.04 -15.58 8.03
N ALA A 312 9.57 -14.55 8.74
CA ALA A 312 8.14 -14.27 8.83
C ALA A 312 7.55 -13.92 7.46
N SER A 313 8.23 -13.11 6.66
CA SER A 313 7.81 -12.79 5.28
C SER A 313 7.74 -14.04 4.38
N ALA A 314 8.76 -14.92 4.47
CA ALA A 314 8.77 -16.18 3.73
C ALA A 314 7.60 -17.10 4.12
N LEU A 315 7.26 -17.15 5.41
CA LEU A 315 6.14 -17.94 5.92
C LEU A 315 4.78 -17.34 5.49
N SER A 316 4.62 -16.02 5.58
CA SER A 316 3.47 -15.30 5.03
C SER A 316 3.24 -15.61 3.55
N ARG A 317 4.31 -15.61 2.74
CA ARG A 317 4.22 -16.00 1.33
C ARG A 317 3.78 -17.46 1.17
N ASN A 318 4.35 -18.38 1.96
CA ASN A 318 3.99 -19.78 1.85
C ASN A 318 2.50 -20.03 2.17
N ILE A 319 1.94 -19.30 3.14
CA ILE A 319 0.51 -19.30 3.44
C ILE A 319 -0.31 -18.89 2.21
N LEU A 320 0.06 -17.81 1.51
CA LEU A 320 -0.65 -17.38 0.30
C LEU A 320 -0.57 -18.44 -0.81
N VAL A 321 0.61 -19.04 -1.03
CA VAL A 321 0.80 -20.11 -2.02
C VAL A 321 -0.06 -21.33 -1.67
N LEU A 322 -0.11 -21.74 -0.41
CA LEU A 322 -0.93 -22.86 0.04
C LEU A 322 -2.43 -22.56 -0.13
N ALA A 323 -2.87 -21.32 0.12
CA ALA A 323 -4.25 -20.91 -0.10
C ALA A 323 -4.63 -20.98 -1.59
N THR A 324 -3.77 -20.47 -2.49
CA THR A 324 -3.94 -20.63 -3.94
C THR A 324 -4.02 -22.10 -4.33
N ARG A 325 -3.10 -22.95 -3.85
CA ARG A 325 -3.10 -24.39 -4.16
C ARG A 325 -4.37 -25.10 -3.70
N CYS A 326 -4.89 -24.75 -2.53
CA CYS A 326 -6.17 -25.29 -2.07
C CYS A 326 -7.30 -24.95 -3.05
N ASN A 327 -7.34 -23.71 -3.56
CA ASN A 327 -8.31 -23.30 -4.58
C ASN A 327 -8.09 -24.01 -5.94
N GLU A 328 -6.85 -24.21 -6.35
CA GLU A 328 -6.51 -24.95 -7.58
C GLU A 328 -7.03 -26.38 -7.54
N VAL A 329 -6.79 -27.10 -6.43
CA VAL A 329 -7.24 -28.50 -6.27
C VAL A 329 -8.77 -28.60 -6.33
N VAL A 330 -9.51 -27.77 -5.59
CA VAL A 330 -10.99 -27.82 -5.65
C VAL A 330 -11.55 -27.42 -7.02
N LYS A 331 -10.84 -26.56 -7.76
CA LYS A 331 -11.25 -26.13 -9.09
C LYS A 331 -11.11 -27.25 -10.13
N VAL A 332 -10.13 -28.15 -9.99
CA VAL A 332 -10.01 -29.35 -10.83
C VAL A 332 -11.24 -30.25 -10.66
N GLU A 333 -11.82 -30.29 -9.47
CA GLU A 333 -13.07 -31.01 -9.18
C GLU A 333 -14.36 -30.24 -9.56
N GLU A 334 -14.23 -29.12 -10.29
CA GLU A 334 -15.33 -28.21 -10.65
C GLU A 334 -16.10 -27.63 -9.44
N LYS A 335 -15.50 -27.67 -8.24
CA LYS A 335 -16.09 -27.09 -7.02
C LYS A 335 -15.76 -25.60 -6.92
N SER A 336 -16.57 -24.87 -6.16
CA SER A 336 -16.31 -23.47 -5.85
C SER A 336 -15.05 -23.30 -5.01
N GLU A 337 -14.29 -22.23 -5.27
CA GLU A 337 -13.12 -21.85 -4.48
C GLU A 337 -13.40 -21.80 -2.98
N ILE A 338 -12.49 -22.34 -2.18
CA ILE A 338 -12.53 -22.25 -0.72
C ILE A 338 -12.35 -20.79 -0.32
N PHE A 339 -11.29 -20.14 -0.81
CA PHE A 339 -10.96 -18.74 -0.52
C PHE A 339 -11.37 -17.85 -1.69
N LYS A 340 -12.50 -17.16 -1.57
CA LYS A 340 -13.02 -16.28 -2.63
C LYS A 340 -12.17 -15.02 -2.79
N PRO A 341 -11.82 -14.61 -4.02
CA PRO A 341 -11.16 -13.34 -4.26
C PRO A 341 -12.12 -12.19 -4.00
N THR A 342 -12.03 -11.60 -2.82
CA THR A 342 -12.64 -10.29 -2.52
C THR A 342 -11.58 -9.20 -2.67
N ASN A 343 -11.97 -7.92 -2.66
CA ASN A 343 -11.01 -6.81 -2.61
C ASN A 343 -10.06 -6.97 -1.42
N LYS A 344 -10.61 -7.29 -0.25
CA LYS A 344 -9.84 -7.54 0.97
C LYS A 344 -8.85 -8.69 0.78
N LEU A 345 -9.26 -9.78 0.11
CA LEU A 345 -8.33 -10.88 -0.16
C LEU A 345 -7.18 -10.43 -1.06
N LEU A 346 -7.44 -9.64 -2.11
CA LEU A 346 -6.37 -9.09 -2.96
C LEU A 346 -5.41 -8.21 -2.16
N GLU A 347 -5.93 -7.37 -1.26
CA GLU A 347 -5.07 -6.59 -0.35
C GLU A 347 -4.21 -7.48 0.54
N VAL A 348 -4.75 -8.59 1.06
CA VAL A 348 -4.00 -9.55 1.88
C VAL A 348 -2.82 -10.13 1.12
N TYR A 349 -2.98 -10.45 -0.17
CA TYR A 349 -1.89 -10.98 -0.99
C TYR A 349 -0.74 -9.98 -1.14
N THR A 350 -1.05 -8.69 -1.14
CA THR A 350 -0.05 -7.61 -1.18
C THR A 350 0.55 -7.35 0.22
N ASP A 351 -0.28 -7.28 1.25
CA ASP A 351 0.13 -6.73 2.55
C ASP A 351 0.72 -7.77 3.50
N LEU A 352 0.16 -8.98 3.54
CA LEU A 352 0.52 -10.00 4.54
C LEU A 352 2.03 -10.32 4.55
N PRO A 353 2.72 -10.42 3.38
CA PRO A 353 4.15 -10.68 3.39
C PRO A 353 4.98 -9.50 3.90
N TRP A 354 4.43 -8.29 3.96
CA TRP A 354 5.14 -7.03 4.29
C TRP A 354 4.76 -6.45 5.67
N LEU A 355 3.75 -7.02 6.34
CA LEU A 355 3.33 -6.63 7.67
C LEU A 355 4.23 -7.28 8.73
N LEU A 356 4.89 -6.44 9.53
CA LEU A 356 5.67 -6.89 10.69
C LEU A 356 5.24 -6.15 11.94
N PRO A 357 4.34 -6.73 12.74
CA PRO A 357 3.80 -6.10 13.93
C PRO A 357 4.88 -5.70 14.94
N GLN A 358 4.82 -4.44 15.39
CA GLN A 358 5.63 -3.91 16.50
C GLN A 358 4.77 -3.28 17.60
N THR A 359 3.49 -3.05 17.32
CA THR A 359 2.54 -2.35 18.19
C THR A 359 1.18 -3.05 18.15
N LYS A 360 0.29 -2.71 19.08
CA LYS A 360 -1.08 -3.24 19.07
C LYS A 360 -1.80 -2.94 17.76
N GLN A 361 -1.62 -1.74 17.20
CA GLN A 361 -2.25 -1.34 15.94
C GLN A 361 -1.75 -2.20 14.77
N THR A 362 -0.43 -2.27 14.57
CA THR A 362 0.17 -3.05 13.46
C THR A 362 -0.10 -4.55 13.60
N PHE A 363 -0.21 -5.06 14.84
CA PHE A 363 -0.67 -6.42 15.09
C PHE A 363 -2.15 -6.61 14.74
N GLY A 364 -3.00 -5.60 15.02
CA GLY A 364 -4.39 -5.56 14.57
C GLY A 364 -4.51 -5.65 13.06
N ASP A 365 -3.70 -4.89 12.32
CA ASP A 365 -3.70 -4.89 10.86
C ASP A 365 -3.28 -6.26 10.28
N PHE A 366 -2.32 -6.93 10.93
CA PHE A 366 -1.92 -8.30 10.62
C PHE A 366 -3.05 -9.31 10.88
N VAL A 367 -3.70 -9.26 12.05
CA VAL A 367 -4.81 -10.16 12.39
C VAL A 367 -6.00 -9.94 11.46
N ASP A 368 -6.26 -8.70 11.03
CA ASP A 368 -7.28 -8.43 10.00
C ASP A 368 -6.95 -9.13 8.68
N CYS A 369 -5.68 -9.17 8.26
CA CYS A 369 -5.30 -9.89 7.05
C CYS A 369 -5.59 -11.39 7.16
N LEU A 370 -5.24 -12.01 8.30
CA LEU A 370 -5.57 -13.41 8.54
C LEU A 370 -7.09 -13.65 8.61
N TYR A 371 -7.84 -12.72 9.20
CA TYR A 371 -9.30 -12.80 9.29
C TYR A 371 -9.95 -12.70 7.90
N PHE A 372 -9.49 -11.78 7.06
CA PHE A 372 -9.98 -11.65 5.68
C PHE A 372 -9.62 -12.86 4.83
N LEU A 373 -8.44 -13.45 5.01
CA LEU A 373 -8.05 -14.69 4.32
C LEU A 373 -8.90 -15.88 4.78
N PHE A 374 -8.88 -16.17 6.08
CA PHE A 374 -9.35 -17.44 6.61
C PHE A 374 -10.82 -17.45 7.04
N TYR A 375 -11.41 -16.32 7.39
CA TYR A 375 -12.81 -16.25 7.82
C TYR A 375 -13.71 -15.69 6.72
N GLU A 376 -13.43 -14.47 6.25
CA GLU A 376 -14.27 -13.84 5.23
C GLU A 376 -14.08 -14.44 3.84
N GLY A 377 -12.82 -14.62 3.42
CA GLY A 377 -12.48 -15.28 2.16
C GLY A 377 -13.05 -16.70 2.08
N ALA A 378 -13.07 -17.40 3.21
CA ALA A 378 -13.66 -18.73 3.33
C ALA A 378 -15.20 -18.74 3.32
N GLY A 379 -15.86 -17.58 3.27
CA GLY A 379 -17.30 -17.49 3.09
C GLY A 379 -18.13 -17.11 4.32
N LYS A 380 -17.50 -16.59 5.39
CA LYS A 380 -18.12 -15.98 6.61
C LYS A 380 -19.36 -16.71 7.14
N ASP A 381 -19.27 -17.28 8.33
CA ASP A 381 -20.34 -18.09 8.96
C ASP A 381 -20.65 -19.40 8.21
N LYS A 382 -20.38 -19.48 6.89
CA LYS A 382 -20.40 -20.68 6.06
C LYS A 382 -18.99 -21.00 5.54
N LEU A 383 -18.10 -21.38 6.46
CA LEU A 383 -16.69 -21.63 6.16
C LEU A 383 -16.55 -22.82 5.20
N ARG A 384 -16.16 -22.56 3.94
CA ARG A 384 -16.12 -23.57 2.86
C ARG A 384 -15.11 -24.68 3.04
N PHE A 385 -14.16 -24.55 3.96
CA PHE A 385 -13.28 -25.66 4.32
C PHE A 385 -13.93 -26.66 5.28
N LEU A 386 -15.09 -26.36 5.89
CA LEU A 386 -15.83 -27.29 6.75
C LEU A 386 -16.67 -28.28 5.95
N LYS A 387 -16.73 -29.54 6.38
CA LYS A 387 -17.52 -30.60 5.74
C LYS A 387 -19.00 -30.26 5.57
N GLU A 388 -19.62 -29.63 6.56
CA GLU A 388 -21.02 -29.19 6.50
C GLU A 388 -21.30 -28.15 5.38
N HIS A 389 -20.24 -27.57 4.79
CA HIS A 389 -20.31 -26.62 3.70
C HIS A 389 -19.54 -27.09 2.45
N GLY A 390 -19.29 -28.39 2.34
CA GLY A 390 -18.65 -29.01 1.18
C GLY A 390 -17.11 -29.05 1.22
N GLY A 391 -16.51 -28.69 2.35
CA GLY A 391 -15.07 -28.79 2.58
C GLY A 391 -14.62 -30.13 3.16
N VAL A 392 -13.40 -30.15 3.71
CA VAL A 392 -12.72 -31.38 4.17
C VAL A 392 -12.43 -31.42 5.68
N LEU A 393 -12.66 -30.30 6.39
CA LEU A 393 -12.35 -30.15 7.80
C LEU A 393 -13.57 -30.38 8.69
N GLU A 394 -13.30 -30.87 9.90
CA GLU A 394 -14.24 -30.88 11.01
C GLU A 394 -14.13 -29.58 11.82
N PRO A 395 -15.16 -29.17 12.59
CA PRO A 395 -15.07 -27.99 13.45
C PRO A 395 -13.89 -27.98 14.43
N THR A 396 -13.45 -29.17 14.87
CA THR A 396 -12.28 -29.35 15.76
C THR A 396 -10.95 -29.06 15.07
N ASP A 397 -10.89 -29.00 13.74
CA ASP A 397 -9.68 -28.63 13.00
C ASP A 397 -9.51 -27.09 12.90
N CYS A 398 -10.45 -26.29 13.45
CA CYS A 398 -10.56 -24.85 13.19
C CYS A 398 -10.17 -23.95 14.37
N ASP A 399 -9.39 -24.45 15.32
CA ASP A 399 -8.94 -23.67 16.50
C ASP A 399 -8.27 -22.34 16.11
N LEU A 400 -7.42 -22.35 15.07
CA LEU A 400 -6.80 -21.14 14.52
C LEU A 400 -7.84 -20.08 14.12
N ILE A 401 -8.93 -20.49 13.46
CA ILE A 401 -9.96 -19.59 12.95
C ILE A 401 -10.64 -18.87 14.11
N TRP A 402 -10.94 -19.63 15.17
CA TRP A 402 -11.54 -19.10 16.38
C TRP A 402 -10.59 -18.21 17.14
N CYS A 403 -9.29 -18.55 17.19
CA CYS A 403 -8.24 -17.70 17.73
C CYS A 403 -8.19 -16.34 17.03
N ILE A 404 -8.07 -16.32 15.70
CA ILE A 404 -8.03 -15.09 14.87
C ILE A 404 -9.28 -14.24 15.13
N LYS A 405 -10.47 -14.86 15.07
CA LYS A 405 -11.75 -14.17 15.30
C LYS A 405 -11.84 -13.56 16.70
N HIS A 406 -11.39 -14.26 17.74
CA HIS A 406 -11.37 -13.74 19.10
C HIS A 406 -10.37 -12.60 19.27
N LEU A 407 -9.14 -12.76 18.80
CA LEU A 407 -8.13 -11.69 18.87
C LEU A 407 -8.64 -10.41 18.18
N ARG A 408 -9.19 -10.54 16.97
CA ARG A 408 -9.76 -9.41 16.22
C ARG A 408 -10.90 -8.75 16.99
N ASN A 409 -11.95 -9.53 17.28
CA ASN A 409 -13.23 -8.98 17.73
C ASN A 409 -13.29 -8.68 19.23
N LYS A 410 -12.41 -9.26 20.05
CA LYS A 410 -12.46 -9.05 21.51
C LYS A 410 -11.33 -8.19 22.03
N TRP A 411 -10.26 -8.01 21.26
CA TRP A 411 -9.08 -7.29 21.77
C TRP A 411 -8.58 -6.17 20.86
N LEU A 412 -8.62 -6.36 19.54
CA LEU A 412 -7.98 -5.45 18.59
C LEU A 412 -8.93 -4.41 17.99
N ARG A 413 -10.14 -4.81 17.60
CA ARG A 413 -11.10 -3.95 16.89
C ARG A 413 -12.34 -3.59 17.68
N HIS A 414 -12.69 -4.37 18.71
CA HIS A 414 -13.72 -4.00 19.67
C HIS A 414 -13.17 -4.02 21.09
N ASP A 415 -13.83 -3.27 21.96
CA ASP A 415 -13.47 -3.18 23.37
C ASP A 415 -13.90 -4.45 24.11
N ALA A 416 -12.94 -5.09 24.77
CA ALA A 416 -13.17 -6.23 25.66
C ALA A 416 -14.05 -5.84 26.86
N ASP A 417 -14.06 -4.54 27.19
CA ASP A 417 -14.69 -3.97 28.37
C ASP A 417 -16.13 -3.49 28.10
N HIS A 418 -16.68 -3.79 26.92
CA HIS A 418 -18.08 -3.54 26.61
C HIS A 418 -18.97 -4.74 26.96
N GLY A 419 -19.98 -4.50 27.81
CA GLY A 419 -21.03 -5.46 28.14
C GLY A 419 -21.27 -5.58 29.64
N LYS A 420 -21.97 -6.64 30.04
CA LYS A 420 -22.14 -6.97 31.46
C LYS A 420 -20.81 -7.47 32.04
N GLU A 421 -20.56 -7.22 33.32
CA GLU A 421 -19.31 -7.63 34.00
C GLU A 421 -18.97 -9.12 33.80
N THR A 422 -19.97 -10.00 33.80
CA THR A 422 -19.78 -11.44 33.52
C THR A 422 -19.30 -11.73 32.11
N GLN A 423 -19.74 -10.96 31.12
CA GLN A 423 -19.32 -11.08 29.72
C GLN A 423 -17.89 -10.52 29.52
N ILE A 424 -17.56 -9.44 30.23
CA ILE A 424 -16.21 -8.86 30.25
C ILE A 424 -15.23 -9.89 30.83
N LYS A 425 -15.51 -10.44 32.02
CA LYS A 425 -14.68 -11.48 32.65
C LYS A 425 -14.52 -12.72 31.76
N LYS A 426 -15.60 -13.16 31.10
CA LYS A 426 -15.55 -14.27 30.15
C LYS A 426 -14.66 -13.95 28.94
N SER A 427 -14.81 -12.77 28.34
CA SER A 427 -14.02 -12.35 27.17
C SER A 427 -12.52 -12.27 27.51
N TRP A 428 -12.17 -11.72 28.68
CA TRP A 428 -10.79 -11.69 29.15
C TRP A 428 -10.21 -13.08 29.46
N LYS A 429 -11.02 -13.98 30.03
CA LYS A 429 -10.61 -15.38 30.24
C LYS A 429 -10.35 -16.10 28.92
N GLU A 430 -11.21 -15.90 27.93
CA GLU A 430 -11.04 -16.47 26.59
C GLU A 430 -9.81 -15.89 25.89
N LEU A 431 -9.60 -14.57 25.95
CA LEU A 431 -8.39 -13.92 25.41
C LEU A 431 -7.12 -14.43 26.07
N SER A 432 -7.11 -14.58 27.39
CA SER A 432 -5.98 -15.19 28.11
C SER A 432 -5.71 -16.62 27.63
N ALA A 433 -6.74 -17.42 27.40
CA ALA A 433 -6.58 -18.76 26.83
C ALA A 433 -5.98 -18.72 25.41
N GLN A 434 -6.38 -17.76 24.56
CA GLN A 434 -5.80 -17.60 23.22
C GLN A 434 -4.33 -17.20 23.26
N PHE A 435 -3.94 -16.28 24.15
CA PHE A 435 -2.52 -15.93 24.33
C PHE A 435 -1.73 -17.14 24.84
N ASN A 436 -2.26 -17.87 25.81
CA ASN A 436 -1.61 -19.07 26.35
C ASN A 436 -1.43 -20.14 25.27
N TRP A 437 -2.44 -20.36 24.40
CA TRP A 437 -2.36 -21.28 23.27
C TRP A 437 -1.26 -20.87 22.27
N LEU A 438 -1.10 -19.58 22.03
CA LEU A 438 0.01 -19.03 21.23
C LEU A 438 1.35 -19.01 21.98
N GLY A 439 1.39 -19.42 23.25
CA GLY A 439 2.59 -19.53 24.08
C GLY A 439 2.98 -18.26 24.84
N LEU A 440 2.07 -17.30 25.01
CA LEU A 440 2.29 -16.08 25.81
C LEU A 440 1.35 -16.06 27.02
N GLN A 441 1.89 -15.89 28.23
CA GLN A 441 1.10 -15.96 29.48
C GLN A 441 0.29 -14.69 29.79
N HIS A 442 0.44 -13.64 28.99
CA HIS A 442 -0.20 -12.34 29.15
C HIS A 442 -0.42 -11.70 27.77
N ALA A 443 -1.17 -10.60 27.71
CA ALA A 443 -1.24 -9.80 26.48
C ALA A 443 0.16 -9.24 26.12
N PRO A 444 0.48 -9.04 24.83
CA PRO A 444 1.76 -8.48 24.43
C PRO A 444 1.89 -7.03 24.91
N ILE A 445 3.06 -6.69 25.45
CA ILE A 445 3.35 -5.39 26.08
C ILE A 445 4.48 -4.64 25.38
N ASN A 446 5.21 -5.30 24.49
CA ASN A 446 6.35 -4.74 23.76
C ASN A 446 6.43 -5.35 22.35
N SER A 447 7.31 -4.80 21.52
CA SER A 447 7.50 -5.24 20.13
C SER A 447 7.92 -6.71 20.02
N GLU A 448 8.75 -7.21 20.93
CA GLU A 448 9.18 -8.62 20.95
C GLU A 448 7.99 -9.57 21.12
N HIS A 449 7.08 -9.28 22.05
CA HIS A 449 5.87 -10.08 22.24
C HIS A 449 4.95 -10.05 21.01
N PHE A 450 4.79 -8.89 20.36
CA PHE A 450 4.02 -8.81 19.11
C PHE A 450 4.65 -9.64 17.99
N ARG A 451 5.98 -9.60 17.87
CA ARG A 451 6.75 -10.38 16.90
C ARG A 451 6.69 -11.88 17.17
N TYR A 452 6.70 -12.27 18.43
CA TYR A 452 6.52 -13.65 18.86
C TYR A 452 5.14 -14.17 18.45
N LEU A 453 4.06 -13.46 18.82
CA LEU A 453 2.70 -13.85 18.45
C LEU A 453 2.48 -13.86 16.94
N HIS A 454 3.08 -12.91 16.22
CA HIS A 454 3.06 -12.86 14.76
C HIS A 454 3.64 -14.15 14.16
N SER A 455 4.85 -14.54 14.58
CA SER A 455 5.49 -15.77 14.10
C SER A 455 4.69 -17.02 14.46
N ARG A 456 4.11 -17.09 15.66
CA ARG A 456 3.31 -18.23 16.10
C ARG A 456 2.02 -18.36 15.27
N LEU A 457 1.29 -17.27 15.06
CA LEU A 457 0.09 -17.29 14.21
C LEU A 457 0.37 -17.69 12.77
N LEU A 458 1.49 -17.22 12.19
CA LEU A 458 1.88 -17.65 10.85
C LEU A 458 2.18 -19.15 10.78
N GLN A 459 2.83 -19.73 11.80
CA GLN A 459 3.09 -21.17 11.85
C GLN A 459 1.80 -21.99 11.93
N GLU A 460 0.86 -21.58 12.80
CA GLU A 460 -0.44 -22.24 12.91
C GLU A 460 -1.25 -22.09 11.61
N ALA A 461 -1.18 -20.95 10.93
CA ALA A 461 -1.80 -20.72 9.63
C ALA A 461 -1.26 -21.60 8.51
N GLU A 462 0.06 -21.81 8.47
CA GLU A 462 0.69 -22.74 7.54
C GLU A 462 0.22 -24.18 7.80
N ILE A 463 0.25 -24.65 9.06
CA ILE A 463 -0.19 -25.99 9.46
C ILE A 463 -1.66 -26.20 9.08
N PHE A 464 -2.52 -25.20 9.35
CA PHE A 464 -3.93 -25.25 9.01
C PHE A 464 -4.16 -25.45 7.50
N LEU A 465 -3.48 -24.68 6.65
CA LEU A 465 -3.60 -24.82 5.19
C LEU A 465 -3.00 -26.11 4.66
N GLN A 466 -1.87 -26.57 5.21
CA GLN A 466 -1.30 -27.88 4.88
C GLN A 466 -2.28 -29.01 5.19
N ASN A 467 -3.01 -28.92 6.30
CA ASN A 467 -4.04 -29.89 6.67
C ASN A 467 -5.22 -29.89 5.69
N ILE A 468 -5.68 -28.72 5.23
CA ILE A 468 -6.69 -28.61 4.17
C ILE A 468 -6.19 -29.30 2.91
N LEU A 469 -5.02 -28.88 2.41
CA LEU A 469 -4.46 -29.39 1.16
C LEU A 469 -4.25 -30.90 1.19
N LYS A 470 -3.70 -31.42 2.30
CA LYS A 470 -3.49 -32.87 2.49
C LYS A 470 -4.80 -33.65 2.47
N LYS A 471 -5.88 -33.11 3.04
CA LYS A 471 -7.18 -33.78 3.06
C LYS A 471 -7.89 -33.69 1.70
N LEU A 472 -7.74 -32.58 0.97
CA LEU A 472 -8.23 -32.44 -0.41
C LEU A 472 -7.58 -33.45 -1.36
N ILE A 473 -6.26 -33.59 -1.32
CA ILE A 473 -5.54 -34.55 -2.19
C ILE A 473 -5.90 -36.01 -1.87
N LYS A 474 -6.31 -36.31 -0.63
CA LYS A 474 -6.72 -37.66 -0.22
C LYS A 474 -8.17 -38.00 -0.51
N SER A 475 -8.99 -37.02 -0.89
CA SER A 475 -10.38 -37.27 -1.28
C SER A 475 -10.54 -37.65 -2.75
N GLU A 476 -9.45 -37.53 -3.53
CA GLU A 476 -9.27 -38.19 -4.84
C GLU A 476 -9.07 -39.71 -4.66
#